data_AF-A0A3L8BZQ4-F1
#
_entry.id   AF-A0A3L8BZQ4-F1
#
_cell.length_a   1.000
_cell.length_b   1.000
_cell.length_c   1.000
_cell.angle_alpha   90.00
_cell.angle_beta   90.00
_cell.angle_gamma   90.00
#
_symmetry.space_group_name_H-M   'P 1'
#
loop_
_entity.id
_entity.type
_entity.pdbx_description
1 polymer ?
#
loop_
_entity_poly.entity_id
_entity_poly.type
_entity_poly.pdbx_seq_one_letter_code
_entity_poly.pdbx_strand_id
1 'polypeptide(L)'
;MRRKPARKIKASAVKNIFKFPSTKSFVEPCHRRYQMVLVESMLEKDYCFHLEANPNVVVYFPQPKTFMVNSKLLKNREYTPDFEVHFRG
;
A
#
# COMPACT_ATOMS: atom_id res chain seq x y z
N MET A 1 -11.10 10.01 -5.43
CA MET A 1 -11.36 8.68 -6.01
C MET A 1 -10.58 7.60 -5.26
N ARG A 2 -11.22 6.50 -4.85
CA ARG A 2 -10.57 5.35 -4.19
C ARG A 2 -9.51 4.72 -5.11
N ARG A 3 -8.22 4.90 -4.82
CA ARG A 3 -7.15 4.21 -5.56
C ARG A 3 -7.21 2.71 -5.25
N LYS A 4 -7.51 1.91 -6.27
CA LYS A 4 -7.42 0.46 -6.19
C LYS A 4 -5.94 0.07 -6.31
N PRO A 5 -5.45 -0.91 -5.54
CA PRO A 5 -4.09 -1.39 -5.70
C PRO A 5 -3.90 -1.89 -7.14
N ALA A 6 -2.78 -1.52 -7.75
CA ALA A 6 -2.41 -1.91 -9.12
C ALA A 6 -2.20 -3.43 -9.20
N ARG A 7 -1.67 -4.02 -8.13
CA ARG A 7 -1.53 -5.46 -7.98
C ARG A 7 -2.76 -6.03 -7.26
N LYS A 8 -3.47 -6.97 -7.90
CA LYS A 8 -4.48 -7.78 -7.22
C LYS A 8 -3.75 -8.84 -6.38
N ILE A 9 -3.78 -8.69 -5.06
CA ILE A 9 -3.22 -9.68 -4.14
C ILE A 9 -3.97 -11.00 -4.34
N LYS A 10 -3.24 -12.06 -4.70
CA LYS A 10 -3.77 -13.41 -4.87
C LYS A 10 -3.35 -14.26 -3.68
N ALA A 11 -4.24 -15.13 -3.23
CA ALA A 11 -3.88 -16.15 -2.26
C ALA A 11 -2.75 -17.02 -2.85
N SER A 12 -1.70 -17.24 -2.06
CA SER A 12 -0.56 -18.05 -2.44
C SER A 12 -0.18 -18.94 -1.27
N ALA A 13 0.23 -20.17 -1.54
CA ALA A 13 0.71 -21.10 -0.51
C ALA A 13 1.92 -20.55 0.27
N VAL A 14 2.64 -19.56 -0.29
CA VAL A 14 3.83 -18.95 0.29
C VAL A 14 3.66 -17.47 0.68
N LYS A 15 2.51 -16.84 0.35
CA LYS A 15 2.24 -15.45 0.76
C LYS A 15 1.00 -15.39 1.64
N ASN A 16 1.23 -15.01 2.89
CA ASN A 16 0.16 -14.72 3.83
C ASN A 16 -0.44 -13.36 3.49
N ILE A 17 -1.76 -13.32 3.26
CA ILE A 17 -2.49 -12.06 3.09
C ILE A 17 -2.78 -11.52 4.48
N PHE A 18 -2.15 -10.41 4.83
CA PHE A 18 -2.40 -9.72 6.09
C PHE A 18 -3.44 -8.62 5.90
N LYS A 19 -4.23 -8.38 6.94
CA LYS A 19 -5.28 -7.36 6.96
C LYS A 19 -4.93 -6.31 8.02
N PHE A 20 -5.09 -5.04 7.67
CA PHE A 20 -4.83 -3.92 8.56
C PHE A 20 -5.97 -2.88 8.49
N PRO A 21 -6.60 -2.49 9.62
CA PRO A 21 -7.63 -1.46 9.63
C PRO A 21 -6.99 -0.06 9.65
N SER A 22 -6.87 0.57 8.48
CA SER A 22 -6.27 1.90 8.35
C SER A 22 -7.29 3.01 8.57
N THR A 23 -6.90 4.07 9.28
CA THR A 23 -7.68 5.32 9.37
C THR A 23 -7.23 6.37 8.34
N LYS A 24 -6.05 6.19 7.75
CA LYS A 24 -5.45 7.15 6.80
C LYS A 24 -5.51 6.73 5.33
N SER A 25 -5.86 5.49 4.98
CA SER A 25 -5.88 5.01 3.59
C SER A 25 -7.11 5.42 2.76
N PHE A 26 -7.66 6.61 2.97
CA PHE A 26 -8.82 7.13 2.25
C PHE A 26 -8.48 8.36 1.40
N VAL A 27 -9.25 8.60 0.32
CA VAL A 27 -9.04 9.74 -0.59
C VAL A 27 -10.22 10.73 -0.59
N GLU A 28 -11.38 10.34 -0.07
CA GLU A 28 -12.62 11.13 -0.17
C GLU A 28 -13.55 10.86 1.03
N PRO A 29 -14.60 11.67 1.25
CA PRO A 29 -15.47 11.54 2.41
C PRO A 29 -16.00 10.10 2.51
N CYS A 30 -15.53 9.38 3.51
CA CYS A 30 -15.98 8.04 3.79
C CYS A 30 -16.74 8.08 5.11
N HIS A 31 -17.99 7.62 5.09
CA HIS A 31 -18.77 7.42 6.31
C HIS A 31 -18.20 6.31 7.22
N ARG A 32 -17.10 5.65 6.80
CA ARG A 32 -16.45 4.57 7.56
C ARG A 32 -15.28 5.14 8.36
N ARG A 33 -15.15 4.66 9.60
CA ARG A 33 -14.05 5.03 10.50
C ARG A 33 -12.69 4.46 10.08
N TYR A 34 -12.67 3.37 9.30
CA TYR A 34 -11.44 2.72 8.84
C TYR A 34 -11.65 1.93 7.53
N GLN A 35 -10.57 1.74 6.77
CA GLN A 35 -10.50 0.94 5.56
C GLN A 35 -9.58 -0.25 5.79
N MET A 36 -10.06 -1.45 5.48
CA MET A 36 -9.21 -2.63 5.48
C MET A 36 -8.22 -2.56 4.32
N VAL A 37 -6.95 -2.40 4.66
CA VAL A 37 -5.79 -2.51 3.80
C VAL A 37 -5.32 -3.97 3.80
N LEU A 38 -4.98 -4.47 2.61
CA LEU A 38 -4.44 -5.80 2.41
C LEU A 38 -2.96 -5.66 2.02
N VAL A 39 -2.09 -6.45 2.65
CA VAL A 39 -0.64 -6.44 2.42
C VAL A 39 -0.10 -7.86 2.35
N GLU A 40 1.05 -8.05 1.69
CA GLU A 40 1.57 -9.38 1.33
C GLU A 40 2.58 -9.95 2.34
N SER A 41 2.98 -9.16 3.35
CA SER A 41 3.94 -9.59 4.36
C SER A 41 3.64 -9.04 5.76
N MET A 42 4.19 -9.72 6.78
CA MET A 42 4.10 -9.26 8.16
C MET A 42 4.82 -7.92 8.34
N LEU A 43 5.94 -7.73 7.65
CA LEU A 43 6.69 -6.48 7.65
C LEU A 43 5.86 -5.30 7.10
N GLU A 44 5.14 -5.50 5.99
CA GLU A 44 4.23 -4.47 5.46
C GLU A 44 3.09 -4.16 6.42
N LYS A 45 2.56 -5.18 7.12
CA LYS A 45 1.53 -4.97 8.15
C LYS A 45 2.09 -4.14 9.31
N ASP A 46 3.28 -4.46 9.79
CA ASP A 46 3.91 -3.74 10.89
C ASP A 46 4.23 -2.29 10.49
N TYR A 47 4.67 -2.08 9.25
CA TYR A 47 4.86 -0.74 8.70
C TYR A 47 3.58 0.11 8.68
N CYS A 48 2.41 -0.50 8.46
CA CYS A 48 1.14 0.22 8.57
C CYS A 48 0.92 0.85 9.96
N PHE A 49 1.37 0.21 11.05
CA PHE A 49 1.29 0.83 12.39
C PHE A 49 2.13 2.10 12.48
N HIS A 50 3.33 2.11 11.88
CA HIS A 50 4.18 3.30 11.85
C HIS A 50 3.55 4.44 11.03
N LEU A 51 2.91 4.11 9.90
CA LEU A 51 2.19 5.09 9.08
C LEU A 51 0.97 5.68 9.81
N GLU A 52 0.22 4.86 10.56
CA GLU A 52 -0.90 5.31 11.38
C GLU A 52 -0.45 6.17 12.57
N ALA A 53 0.66 5.83 13.22
CA ALA A 53 1.17 6.59 14.36
C ALA A 53 1.78 7.93 13.96
N ASN A 54 2.33 8.07 12.74
CA ASN A 54 3.03 9.28 12.34
C ASN A 54 2.06 10.45 12.02
N PRO A 55 2.09 11.57 12.78
CA PRO A 55 1.15 12.68 12.60
C PRO A 55 1.34 13.42 11.26
N ASN A 56 2.50 13.31 10.63
CA ASN A 56 2.79 13.94 9.35
C ASN A 56 2.26 13.13 8.17
N VAL A 57 1.92 11.85 8.35
CA VAL A 57 1.30 11.04 7.29
C VAL A 57 -0.17 11.43 7.16
N VAL A 58 -0.57 11.89 5.97
CA VAL A 58 -1.95 12.28 5.64
C VAL A 58 -2.72 11.08 5.08
N VAL A 59 -2.13 10.41 4.09
CA VAL A 59 -2.72 9.27 3.41
C VAL A 59 -1.63 8.35 2.90
N TYR A 60 -1.93 7.06 2.82
CA TYR A 60 -1.05 6.10 2.17
C TYR A 60 -1.83 5.05 1.38
N PHE A 61 -1.18 4.54 0.33
CA PHE A 61 -1.77 3.61 -0.63
C PHE A 61 -0.89 2.35 -0.76
N PRO A 62 -1.42 1.16 -0.44
CA PRO A 62 -0.72 -0.10 -0.67
C PRO A 62 -0.69 -0.44 -2.17
N GLN A 63 0.45 -0.94 -2.66
CA GLN A 63 0.65 -1.43 -4.03
C GLN A 63 0.08 -0.46 -5.11
N PRO A 64 0.49 0.82 -5.12
CA PRO A 64 -0.26 1.92 -5.73
C PRO A 64 -0.21 1.92 -7.26
N LYS A 65 0.97 1.74 -7.84
CA LYS A 65 1.21 1.76 -9.29
C LYS A 65 2.35 0.82 -9.65
N THR A 66 2.19 0.11 -10.77
CA THR A 66 3.28 -0.67 -11.37
C THR A 66 4.05 0.19 -12.37
N PHE A 67 5.37 0.13 -12.29
CA PHE A 67 6.32 0.82 -13.15
C PHE A 67 7.10 -0.20 -13.97
N MET A 68 7.41 0.17 -15.21
CA MET A 68 8.38 -0.56 -16.03
C MET A 68 9.77 -0.03 -15.74
N VAL A 69 10.60 -0.87 -15.14
CA VAL A 69 11.98 -0.54 -14.79
C VAL A 69 12.91 -1.08 -15.87
N ASN A 70 13.64 -0.17 -16.48
CA ASN A 70 14.72 -0.46 -17.42
C ASN A 70 16.03 0.10 -16.87
N SER A 71 17.05 -0.72 -16.82
CA SER A 71 18.41 -0.34 -16.44
C SER A 71 19.42 -1.10 -17.31
N LYS A 72 20.71 -0.79 -17.16
CA LYS A 72 21.78 -1.55 -17.85
C LYS A 72 21.75 -3.05 -17.51
N LEU A 73 21.23 -3.42 -16.32
CA LEU A 73 21.19 -4.79 -15.80
C LEU A 73 19.79 -5.43 -15.86
N LEU A 74 18.74 -4.61 -15.91
CA LEU A 74 17.35 -5.08 -15.89
C LEU A 74 16.64 -4.60 -17.16
N LYS A 75 16.15 -5.53 -17.97
CA LYS A 75 15.30 -5.23 -19.12
C LYS A 75 13.86 -5.65 -18.84
N ASN A 76 12.93 -4.73 -19.06
CA ASN A 76 11.48 -4.95 -19.01
C ASN A 76 10.99 -5.58 -17.70
N ARG A 77 11.46 -5.10 -16.55
CA ARG A 77 11.00 -5.59 -15.25
C ARG A 77 9.87 -4.74 -14.71
N GLU A 78 8.77 -5.39 -14.34
CA GLU A 78 7.69 -4.74 -13.60
C GLU A 78 8.09 -4.59 -12.13
N TYR A 79 7.88 -3.40 -11.60
CA TYR A 79 8.07 -3.09 -10.19
C TYR A 79 6.83 -2.38 -9.65
N THR A 80 6.29 -2.86 -8.54
CA THR A 80 5.23 -2.18 -7.80
C THR A 80 5.82 -1.87 -6.42
N PRO A 81 5.92 -0.60 -6.02
CA PRO A 81 6.28 -0.24 -4.66
C PRO A 81 5.22 -0.77 -3.68
N ASP A 82 5.62 -1.08 -2.46
CA ASP A 82 4.66 -1.58 -1.46
C ASP A 82 3.72 -0.48 -0.97
N PHE A 83 4.21 0.76 -0.84
CA PHE A 83 3.42 1.91 -0.40
C PHE A 83 3.78 3.19 -1.16
N GLU A 84 2.76 4.03 -1.41
CA GLU A 84 2.90 5.46 -1.69
C GLU A 84 2.35 6.21 -0.48
N VAL A 85 3.17 7.09 0.12
CA VAL A 85 2.84 7.81 1.35
C VAL A 85 2.87 9.30 1.08
N HIS A 86 1.80 10.00 1.44
CA HIS A 86 1.72 11.46 1.31
C HIS A 86 1.84 12.08 2.69
N PHE A 87 2.78 13.01 2.82
CA PHE A 87 3.04 13.74 4.06
C PHE A 87 2.42 15.13 4.02
N ARG A 88 2.20 15.73 5.19
CA ARG A 88 1.97 17.16 5.32
C ARG A 88 3.21 17.90 4.83
N GLY A 89 3.00 18.84 3.91
CA GLY A 89 4.05 19.76 3.45
C GLY A 89 4.38 20.84 4.46
#